data_AF-A0A7V1WXU4-F1
#
_entry.id   AF-A0A7V1WXU4-F1
#
_cell.length_a   1.000
_cell.length_b   1.000
_cell.length_c   1.000
_cell.angle_alpha   90.00
_cell.angle_beta   90.00
_cell.angle_gamma   90.00
#
_symmetry.space_group_name_H-M   'P 1'
#
loop_
_entity.id
_entity.type
_entity.pdbx_description
1 polymer ?
#
loop_
_entity_poly.entity_id
_entity_poly.type
_entity_poly.pdbx_seq_one_letter_code
_entity_poly.pdbx_strand_id
1 'polypeptide(L)'
;MHRKDIGTKQKALTINLDPRIYGSFAEIGAGQDVAANFFKAGAAAGTIAKTMSAYDMIFSDSIYGVQQARRYVSESRLIAMLNHEYSLVLERLAAMRGD
;
A
#
# COMPACT_ATOMS: atom_id res chain seq x y z
N MET A 1 24.16 10.31 8.35
CA MET A 1 24.66 8.91 8.36
C MET A 1 23.81 8.07 7.42
N HIS A 2 24.37 7.61 6.30
CA HIS A 2 23.70 6.64 5.43
C HIS A 2 23.90 5.25 6.06
N ARG A 3 22.85 4.70 6.66
CA ARG A 3 22.91 3.42 7.40
C ARG A 3 22.99 2.29 6.37
N LYS A 4 24.20 1.92 5.98
CA LYS A 4 24.47 1.20 4.72
C LYS A 4 24.00 -0.27 4.71
N ASP A 5 23.67 -0.88 5.85
CA ASP A 5 23.32 -2.31 5.92
C ASP A 5 22.16 -2.63 6.88
N ILE A 6 21.06 -1.88 6.84
CA ILE A 6 19.82 -2.29 7.53
C ILE A 6 19.07 -3.33 6.68
N GLY A 7 18.91 -4.55 7.21
CA GLY A 7 18.13 -5.59 6.55
C GLY A 7 16.65 -5.19 6.35
N THR A 8 15.96 -5.84 5.41
CA THR A 8 14.56 -5.54 5.06
C THR A 8 13.63 -5.49 6.27
N LYS A 9 13.78 -6.43 7.20
CA LYS A 9 13.00 -6.46 8.45
C LYS A 9 13.21 -5.19 9.30
N GLN A 10 14.45 -4.72 9.44
CA GLN A 10 14.76 -3.52 10.21
C GLN A 10 14.23 -2.26 9.53
N LYS A 11 14.29 -2.18 8.20
CA LYS A 11 13.70 -1.09 7.41
C LYS A 11 12.18 -1.04 7.62
N ALA A 12 11.50 -2.17 7.46
CA ALA A 12 10.07 -2.27 7.64
C ALA A 12 9.64 -1.95 9.09
N LEU A 13 10.35 -2.46 10.10
CA LEU A 13 10.08 -2.12 11.50
C LEU A 13 10.26 -0.63 11.77
N THR A 14 11.30 -0.01 11.19
CA THR A 14 11.54 1.44 11.35
C THR A 14 10.35 2.25 10.82
N ILE A 15 9.76 1.83 9.70
CA ILE A 15 8.56 2.48 9.15
C ILE A 15 7.34 2.20 10.03
N ASN A 16 7.16 0.96 10.48
CA ASN A 16 6.05 0.55 11.36
C ASN A 16 5.97 1.34 12.68
N LEU A 17 7.11 1.85 13.15
CA LEU A 17 7.22 2.63 14.37
C LEU A 17 7.08 4.15 14.14
N ASP A 18 6.99 4.60 12.88
CA ASP A 18 6.80 6.02 12.56
C ASP A 18 5.30 6.38 12.57
N PRO A 19 4.81 7.14 13.57
CA PRO A 19 3.38 7.45 13.69
C PRO A 19 2.85 8.35 12.56
N ARG A 20 3.74 8.94 11.76
CA ARG A 20 3.38 9.78 10.60
C ARG A 20 3.00 8.94 9.38
N ILE A 21 3.34 7.65 9.37
CA ILE A 21 3.15 6.76 8.23
C ILE A 21 2.04 5.77 8.56
N TYR A 22 0.85 6.02 8.00
CA TYR A 22 -0.31 5.16 8.16
C TYR A 22 -1.14 5.16 6.88
N GLY A 23 -1.54 3.98 6.40
CA GLY A 23 -2.32 3.88 5.16
C GLY A 23 -2.46 2.46 4.65
N SER A 24 -2.42 2.31 3.33
CA SER A 24 -2.70 1.04 2.66
C SER A 24 -1.52 0.60 1.79
N PHE A 25 -1.35 -0.72 1.67
CA PHE A 25 -0.52 -1.33 0.63
C PHE A 25 -1.41 -1.85 -0.50
N ALA A 26 -1.07 -1.52 -1.75
CA ALA A 26 -1.73 -2.03 -2.94
C ALA A 26 -0.73 -2.64 -3.91
N GLU A 27 -0.83 -3.95 -4.10
CA GLU A 27 0.16 -4.74 -4.83
C GLU A 27 -0.50 -5.56 -5.94
N ILE A 28 -0.07 -5.34 -7.20
CA ILE A 28 -0.48 -6.14 -8.36
C ILE A 28 0.74 -6.89 -8.87
N GLY A 29 0.71 -8.23 -8.81
CA GLY A 29 1.77 -9.08 -9.35
C GLY A 29 3.03 -9.26 -8.48
N ALA A 30 3.09 -8.69 -7.27
CA ALA A 30 4.27 -8.73 -6.39
C ALA A 30 4.23 -9.78 -5.26
N GLY A 31 3.20 -10.61 -5.19
CA GLY A 31 3.08 -11.68 -4.17
C GLY A 31 2.57 -11.20 -2.82
N GLN A 32 2.17 -9.93 -2.70
CA GLN A 32 1.97 -9.26 -1.41
C GLN A 32 3.23 -9.29 -0.53
N ASP A 33 4.42 -9.40 -1.15
CA ASP A 33 5.68 -9.57 -0.40
C ASP A 33 6.05 -8.29 0.36
N VAL A 34 5.68 -7.10 -0.16
CA VAL A 34 5.94 -5.85 0.54
C VAL A 34 5.16 -5.80 1.84
N ALA A 35 3.83 -5.98 1.79
CA ALA A 35 3.00 -6.05 2.98
C ALA A 35 3.47 -7.16 3.94
N ALA A 36 3.84 -8.34 3.43
CA ALA A 36 4.32 -9.45 4.25
C ALA A 36 5.59 -9.09 5.04
N ASN A 37 6.53 -8.35 4.45
CA ASN A 37 7.73 -7.88 5.17
C ASN A 37 7.37 -6.94 6.34
N PHE A 38 6.36 -6.09 6.17
CA PHE A 38 5.88 -5.20 7.22
C PHE A 38 5.16 -5.96 8.33
N PHE A 39 4.32 -6.95 8.00
CA PHE A 39 3.71 -7.81 9.01
C PHE A 39 4.76 -8.60 9.81
N LYS A 40 5.72 -9.23 9.14
CA LYS A 40 6.80 -10.02 9.78
C LYS A 40 7.75 -9.17 10.63
N ALA A 41 7.85 -7.87 10.36
CA ALA A 41 8.70 -6.95 11.11
C ALA A 41 8.14 -6.61 12.50
N GLY A 42 6.82 -6.75 12.72
CA GLY A 42 6.14 -6.36 13.95
C GLY A 42 5.72 -4.89 13.96
N ALA A 43 4.85 -4.50 14.91
CA ALA A 43 4.24 -3.16 15.01
C ALA A 43 3.43 -2.71 13.77
N ALA A 44 3.06 -3.63 12.87
CA ALA A 44 2.35 -3.31 11.62
C ALA A 44 1.00 -2.59 11.82
N ALA A 45 0.33 -2.80 12.96
CA ALA A 45 -0.92 -2.08 13.29
C ALA A 45 -0.73 -0.56 13.38
N GLY A 46 0.50 -0.09 13.62
CA GLY A 46 0.83 1.35 13.63
C GLY A 46 0.98 1.97 12.24
N THR A 47 0.97 1.17 11.17
CA THR A 47 1.22 1.64 9.79
C THR A 47 0.21 1.13 8.77
N ILE A 48 -0.30 -0.10 8.94
CA ILE A 48 -1.16 -0.75 7.95
C ILE A 48 -2.62 -0.66 8.39
N ALA A 49 -3.41 0.13 7.67
CA ALA A 49 -4.87 0.13 7.72
C ALA A 49 -5.47 -1.00 6.86
N LYS A 50 -4.92 -1.21 5.66
CA LYS A 50 -5.41 -2.17 4.67
C LYS A 50 -4.27 -2.69 3.81
N THR A 51 -4.34 -3.96 3.42
CA THR A 51 -3.54 -4.51 2.33
C THR A 51 -4.48 -5.03 1.26
N MET A 52 -4.14 -4.79 0.00
CA MET A 52 -4.93 -5.26 -1.12
C MET A 52 -4.03 -5.90 -2.18
N SER A 53 -4.63 -6.85 -2.90
CA SER A 53 -4.06 -7.35 -4.15
C SER A 53 -5.15 -7.69 -5.16
N ALA A 54 -4.92 -7.34 -6.42
CA ALA A 54 -5.81 -7.64 -7.53
C ALA A 54 -5.00 -8.22 -8.70
N TYR A 55 -4.84 -9.53 -8.72
CA TYR A 55 -4.11 -10.26 -9.76
C TYR A 55 -4.88 -10.41 -11.06
N ASP A 56 -6.17 -10.70 -10.92
CA ASP A 56 -7.04 -10.84 -12.06
C ASP A 56 -7.31 -9.47 -12.69
N MET A 57 -7.21 -9.39 -14.01
CA MET A 57 -7.32 -8.14 -14.75
C MET A 57 -8.73 -7.54 -14.62
N ILE A 58 -9.77 -8.38 -14.56
CA ILE A 58 -11.16 -7.93 -14.45
C ILE A 58 -11.40 -7.37 -13.04
N PHE A 59 -10.88 -8.03 -12.01
CA PHE A 59 -10.92 -7.48 -10.64
C PHE A 59 -10.10 -6.19 -10.51
N SER A 60 -8.92 -6.14 -11.13
CA SER A 60 -8.10 -4.92 -11.13
C SER A 60 -8.82 -3.76 -11.82
N ASP A 61 -9.48 -4.03 -12.95
CA ASP A 61 -10.26 -3.05 -13.70
C ASP A 61 -11.52 -2.61 -12.95
N SER A 62 -12.19 -3.51 -12.22
CA SER A 62 -13.38 -3.16 -11.45
C SER A 62 -13.07 -2.28 -10.23
N ILE A 63 -11.86 -2.41 -9.67
CA ILE A 63 -11.41 -1.61 -8.52
C ILE A 63 -10.78 -0.29 -8.99
N TYR A 64 -9.90 -0.33 -9.99
CA TYR A 64 -9.05 0.80 -10.40
C TYR A 64 -9.42 1.43 -11.75
N GLY A 65 -10.51 0.99 -12.37
CA GLY A 65 -10.97 1.45 -13.68
C GLY A 65 -10.25 0.79 -14.85
N VAL A 66 -10.90 0.77 -16.01
CA VAL A 66 -10.33 0.20 -17.24
C VAL A 66 -9.28 1.14 -17.83
N GLN A 67 -8.10 0.61 -18.16
CA GLN A 67 -7.04 1.41 -18.78
C GLN A 67 -7.26 1.56 -20.29
N GLN A 68 -7.17 2.81 -20.80
CA GLN A 68 -7.45 3.15 -22.21
C GLN A 68 -6.66 2.32 -23.24
N ALA A 69 -5.43 1.93 -22.91
CA ALA A 69 -4.55 1.17 -23.80
C ALA A 69 -4.47 -0.34 -23.48
N ARG A 70 -5.29 -0.86 -22.53
CA ARG A 70 -5.17 -2.22 -21.97
C ARG A 70 -3.74 -2.59 -21.51
N ARG A 71 -2.94 -1.58 -21.16
CA ARG A 71 -1.63 -1.76 -20.53
C ARG A 71 -1.83 -1.70 -19.03
N TYR A 72 -1.49 -2.79 -18.35
CA TYR A 72 -1.68 -2.94 -16.90
C TYR A 72 -0.43 -2.53 -16.11
N VAL A 73 0.72 -2.50 -16.77
CA VAL A 73 1.96 -1.93 -16.23
C VAL A 73 2.17 -0.56 -16.89
N SER A 74 1.69 0.48 -16.20
CA SER A 74 1.82 1.87 -16.63
C SER A 74 1.78 2.80 -15.43
N GLU A 75 2.32 4.00 -15.61
CA GLU A 75 2.18 5.09 -14.64
C GLU A 75 0.70 5.43 -14.41
N SER A 76 -0.12 5.48 -15.46
CA SER A 76 -1.55 5.75 -15.35
C SER A 76 -2.27 4.76 -14.43
N ARG A 77 -1.92 3.47 -14.48
CA ARG A 77 -2.47 2.45 -13.58
C ARG A 77 -2.01 2.70 -12.15
N LEU A 78 -0.73 2.97 -11.94
CA LEU A 78 -0.19 3.24 -10.60
C LEU A 78 -0.89 4.44 -9.95
N ILE A 79 -1.08 5.53 -10.69
CA ILE A 79 -1.79 6.72 -10.20
C ILE A 79 -3.25 6.40 -9.87
N ALA A 80 -3.94 5.61 -10.71
CA ALA A 80 -5.31 5.17 -10.42
C ALA A 80 -5.39 4.35 -9.12
N MET A 81 -4.44 3.45 -8.89
CA MET A 81 -4.33 2.69 -7.64
C MET A 81 -4.12 3.60 -6.44
N LEU A 82 -3.13 4.49 -6.50
CA LEU A 82 -2.81 5.42 -5.40
C LEU A 82 -4.01 6.30 -5.05
N ASN A 83 -4.68 6.87 -6.05
CA ASN A 83 -5.84 7.74 -5.84
C ASN A 83 -7.01 6.98 -5.20
N HIS A 84 -7.33 5.79 -5.69
CA HIS A 84 -8.41 4.97 -5.13
C HIS A 84 -8.13 4.60 -3.67
N GLU A 85 -6.93 4.09 -3.40
CA GLU A 85 -6.53 3.60 -2.08
C GLU A 85 -6.43 4.72 -1.05
N TYR A 86 -5.84 5.86 -1.44
CA TYR A 86 -5.76 7.04 -0.59
C TYR A 86 -7.14 7.64 -0.29
N SER A 87 -8.00 7.75 -1.30
CA SER A 87 -9.37 8.26 -1.11
C SER A 87 -10.16 7.38 -0.15
N LEU A 88 -10.03 6.06 -0.24
CA LEU A 88 -10.70 5.14 0.68
C LEU A 88 -10.19 5.28 2.12
N VAL A 89 -8.88 5.48 2.31
CA VAL A 89 -8.30 5.77 3.63
C VAL A 89 -8.93 7.03 4.23
N LEU A 90 -9.03 8.10 3.44
CA LEU A 90 -9.69 9.34 3.88
C LEU A 90 -11.18 9.14 4.17
N GLU A 91 -11.92 8.50 3.26
CA GLU A 91 -13.36 8.23 3.43
C GLU A 91 -13.65 7.51 4.74
N ARG A 92 -12.83 6.51 5.10
CA ARG A 92 -13.09 5.65 6.26
C ARG A 92 -12.54 6.19 7.56
N LEU A 93 -11.44 6.94 7.51
CA LEU A 93 -10.70 7.31 8.72
C LEU A 93 -10.66 8.81 9.00
N ALA A 94 -10.91 9.68 8.02
CA ALA A 94 -10.87 11.13 8.23
C ALA A 94 -11.93 11.59 9.24
N ALA A 95 -13.09 10.94 9.29
CA ALA A 95 -14.14 11.26 10.27
C ALA A 95 -13.88 10.67 11.67
N MET A 96 -13.08 9.59 11.78
CA MET A 96 -12.80 8.92 13.06
C MET A 96 -11.51 9.41 13.74
N ARG A 97 -10.57 9.97 12.98
CA ARG A 97 -9.42 10.70 13.52
C ARG A 97 -9.79 12.18 13.70
N GLY A 98 -10.76 12.44 14.57
CA GLY A 98 -10.95 13.77 15.15
C GLY A 98 -9.84 14.05 16.17
N ASP A 99 -9.33 15.28 16.15
CA ASP A 99 -8.32 15.94 17.02
C ASP A 99 -7.51 15.09 18.01
#